data_AF-A0A9P7ZZF5-F1
#
_entry.id   AF-A0A9P7ZZF5-F1
#
_cell.length_a   1.000
_cell.length_b   1.000
_cell.length_c   1.000
_cell.angle_alpha   90.00
_cell.angle_beta   90.00
_cell.angle_gamma   90.00
#
_symmetry.space_group_name_H-M   'P 1'
#
loop_
_entity.id
_entity.type
_entity.pdbx_description
1 polymer ?
#
loop_
_entity_poly.entity_id
_entity_poly.type
_entity_poly.pdbx_seq_one_letter_code
_entity_poly.pdbx_strand_id
1 'polypeptide(L)'
;MDPTHVFAAQLLDTLPEPEISEIQRRQNHISISLQKSSASLSALNEFSASKWADLHPKFEAHTKLIRELQSDLDHVFRKIRTIKAKLNLPNVEDDEDDPEDVDEGDVQAHEEV
;
A
#
# COMPACT_ATOMS: atom_id res chain seq x y z
N MET A 1 19.47 65.17 -18.47
CA MET A 1 18.84 63.95 -17.94
C MET A 1 19.74 63.41 -16.84
N ASP A 2 19.16 62.94 -15.74
CA ASP A 2 19.90 62.35 -14.62
C ASP A 2 20.66 61.10 -15.10
N PRO A 3 22.00 60.99 -14.88
CA PRO A 3 22.80 59.84 -15.32
C PRO A 3 22.23 58.50 -14.84
N THR A 4 21.63 58.50 -13.64
CA THR A 4 21.03 57.32 -13.02
C THR A 4 19.81 56.82 -13.80
N HIS A 5 19.03 57.74 -14.37
CA HIS A 5 17.87 57.43 -15.20
C HIS A 5 18.28 56.84 -16.56
N VAL A 6 19.39 57.32 -17.14
CA VAL A 6 19.91 56.80 -18.42
C VAL A 6 20.43 55.38 -18.26
N PHE A 7 21.16 55.09 -17.18
CA PHE A 7 21.64 53.75 -16.86
C PHE A 7 20.49 52.76 -16.59
N ALA A 8 19.49 53.16 -15.80
CA ALA A 8 18.33 52.33 -15.55
C ALA A 8 17.54 52.02 -16.84
N ALA A 9 17.39 53.01 -17.73
CA ALA A 9 16.72 52.82 -19.01
C ALA A 9 17.50 51.88 -19.95
N GLN A 10 18.82 52.03 -20.05
CA GLN A 10 19.66 51.12 -20.86
C GLN A 10 19.68 49.70 -20.29
N LEU A 11 19.70 49.55 -18.96
CA LEU A 11 19.62 48.24 -18.32
C LEU A 11 18.28 47.56 -18.58
N LEU A 12 17.19 48.31 -18.57
CA LEU A 12 15.84 47.83 -18.90
C LEU A 12 15.74 47.43 -20.39
N ASP A 13 16.37 48.19 -21.28
CA ASP A 13 16.41 47.90 -22.72
C ASP A 13 17.28 46.67 -23.05
N THR A 14 18.28 46.39 -22.21
CA THR A 14 19.12 45.18 -22.33
C THR A 14 18.48 43.92 -21.73
N LEU A 15 17.38 44.05 -20.99
CA LEU A 15 16.62 42.89 -20.52
C LEU A 15 15.75 42.40 -21.67
N PRO A 16 15.96 41.17 -22.16
CA PRO A 16 15.12 40.60 -23.21
C PRO A 16 13.74 40.27 -22.62
N GLU A 17 12.85 41.26 -22.63
CA GLU A 17 11.41 41.14 -22.34
C GLU A 17 10.75 39.87 -22.95
N PRO A 18 11.07 39.41 -24.18
CA PRO A 18 10.55 38.16 -24.70
C PRO A 18 10.99 36.92 -23.91
N GLU A 19 12.21 36.88 -23.39
CA GLU A 19 12.73 35.75 -22.61
C GLU A 19 12.09 35.70 -21.21
N ILE A 20 11.90 36.85 -20.58
CA ILE A 20 11.18 36.96 -19.29
C ILE A 20 9.73 36.50 -19.45
N SER A 21 9.06 36.95 -20.51
CA SER A 21 7.69 36.53 -20.85
C SER A 21 7.61 35.02 -21.09
N GLU A 22 8.64 34.44 -21.74
CA GLU A 22 8.71 33.00 -21.96
C GLU A 22 8.91 32.23 -20.66
N ILE A 23 9.78 32.70 -19.77
CA ILE A 23 10.00 32.10 -18.44
C ILE A 23 8.70 32.13 -17.65
N GLN A 24 8.00 33.26 -17.62
CA GLN A 24 6.71 33.39 -16.92
C GLN A 24 5.66 32.43 -17.49
N ARG A 25 5.59 32.29 -18.82
CA ARG A 25 4.70 31.32 -19.48
C ARG A 25 5.03 29.89 -19.08
N ARG A 26 6.31 29.52 -19.07
CA ARG A 26 6.77 28.17 -18.66
C ARG A 26 6.45 27.91 -17.18
N GLN A 27 6.69 28.88 -16.30
CA GLN A 27 6.38 28.78 -14.87
C GLN A 27 4.87 28.60 -14.62
N ASN A 28 4.02 29.37 -15.32
CA ASN A 28 2.57 29.20 -15.23
C ASN A 28 2.14 27.79 -15.70
N HIS A 29 2.70 27.30 -16.80
CA HIS A 29 2.43 25.94 -17.27
C HIS A 29 2.85 24.88 -16.24
N ILE A 30 4.03 25.01 -15.64
CA ILE A 30 4.52 24.12 -14.59
C ILE A 30 3.58 24.18 -13.36
N SER A 31 3.19 25.38 -12.92
CA SER A 31 2.28 25.56 -11.79
C SER A 31 0.94 24.84 -12.01
N ILE A 32 0.32 25.02 -13.19
CA ILE A 32 -0.93 24.33 -13.54
C ILE A 32 -0.73 22.82 -13.58
N SER A 33 0.39 22.36 -14.14
CA SER A 33 0.70 20.93 -14.23
C SER A 33 0.86 20.31 -12.84
N LEU A 34 1.54 21.00 -11.92
CA LEU A 34 1.72 20.57 -10.54
C LEU A 34 0.39 20.54 -9.78
N GLN A 35 -0.45 21.56 -9.94
CA GLN A 35 -1.80 21.57 -9.35
C GLN A 35 -2.64 20.39 -9.84
N LYS A 36 -2.62 20.10 -11.15
CA LYS A 36 -3.33 18.95 -11.72
C LYS A 36 -2.80 17.62 -11.16
N SER A 37 -1.48 17.48 -11.07
CA SER A 37 -0.85 16.27 -10.50
C SER A 37 -1.23 16.09 -9.03
N SER A 38 -1.18 17.16 -8.23
CA SER A 38 -1.57 17.15 -6.82
C SER A 38 -3.03 16.76 -6.62
N ALA A 39 -3.95 17.28 -7.46
CA ALA A 39 -5.35 16.90 -7.43
C ALA A 39 -5.54 15.41 -7.77
N SER A 40 -4.83 14.90 -8.79
CA SER A 40 -4.88 13.48 -9.16
C SER A 40 -4.34 12.57 -8.05
N LEU A 41 -3.25 12.97 -7.37
CA LEU A 41 -2.69 12.23 -6.24
C LEU A 41 -3.64 12.22 -5.05
N SER A 42 -4.30 13.36 -4.77
CA SER A 42 -5.30 13.44 -3.70
C SER A 42 -6.49 12.52 -3.98
N ALA A 43 -7.00 12.52 -5.21
CA ALA A 43 -8.07 11.61 -5.63
C ALA A 43 -7.63 10.13 -5.57
N LEU A 44 -6.38 9.83 -5.93
CA LEU A 44 -5.83 8.47 -5.82
C LEU A 44 -5.74 8.03 -4.36
N ASN A 45 -5.30 8.91 -3.46
CA ASN A 45 -5.21 8.62 -2.03
C ASN A 45 -6.59 8.37 -1.41
N GLU A 46 -7.59 9.18 -1.76
CA GLU A 46 -8.97 8.97 -1.31
C GLU A 46 -9.54 7.65 -1.83
N PHE A 47 -9.33 7.38 -3.13
CA PHE A 47 -9.77 6.13 -3.74
C PHE A 47 -9.09 4.91 -3.12
N SER A 48 -7.76 4.96 -2.93
CA SER A 48 -7.01 3.84 -2.35
C SER A 48 -7.40 3.60 -0.89
N ALA A 49 -7.59 4.66 -0.11
CA ALA A 49 -8.08 4.55 1.28
C ALA A 49 -9.49 3.92 1.34
N SER A 50 -10.41 4.36 0.49
CA SER A 50 -11.76 3.78 0.40
C SER A 50 -11.73 2.30 0.02
N LYS A 51 -10.91 1.93 -0.97
CA LYS A 51 -10.76 0.53 -1.37
C LYS A 51 -10.11 -0.32 -0.29
N TRP A 52 -9.11 0.22 0.41
CA TRP A 52 -8.49 -0.47 1.53
C TRP A 52 -9.50 -0.74 2.65
N ALA A 53 -10.27 0.27 3.06
CA ALA A 53 -11.27 0.14 4.12
C ALA A 53 -12.36 -0.90 3.80
N ASP A 54 -12.72 -1.07 2.52
CA ASP A 54 -13.71 -2.06 2.08
C ASP A 54 -13.14 -3.47 1.90
N LEU A 55 -11.93 -3.59 1.35
CA LEU A 55 -11.33 -4.88 0.99
C LEU A 55 -10.54 -5.52 2.13
N HIS A 56 -9.81 -4.73 2.91
CA HIS A 56 -8.94 -5.25 3.96
C HIS A 56 -9.69 -6.12 4.99
N PRO A 57 -10.84 -5.71 5.54
CA PRO A 57 -11.58 -6.53 6.50
C PRO A 57 -12.10 -7.84 5.89
N LYS A 58 -12.44 -7.82 4.60
CA LYS A 58 -12.89 -9.02 3.87
C LYS A 58 -11.74 -10.01 3.71
N PHE A 59 -10.57 -9.52 3.31
CA PHE A 59 -9.37 -10.38 3.22
C PHE A 59 -9.00 -10.96 4.57
N GLU A 60 -9.00 -10.15 5.63
CA GLU A 60 -8.72 -10.62 6.98
C GLU A 60 -9.70 -11.71 7.42
N ALA A 61 -11.01 -11.47 7.24
CA ALA A 61 -12.05 -12.46 7.56
C ALA A 61 -11.91 -13.75 6.74
N HIS A 62 -11.62 -13.64 5.45
CA HIS A 62 -11.43 -14.81 4.59
C HIS A 62 -10.20 -15.62 4.99
N THR A 63 -9.08 -14.95 5.27
CA THR A 63 -7.85 -15.61 5.73
C THR A 63 -8.07 -16.28 7.08
N LYS A 64 -8.80 -15.64 8.01
CA LYS A 64 -9.17 -16.26 9.29
C LYS A 64 -10.01 -17.52 9.09
N LEU A 65 -11.05 -17.46 8.25
CA LEU A 65 -11.89 -18.61 7.95
C LEU A 65 -11.09 -19.77 7.34
N ILE A 66 -10.14 -19.48 6.45
CA ILE A 66 -9.28 -20.52 5.86
C ILE A 66 -8.45 -21.23 6.94
N ARG A 67 -7.91 -20.50 7.93
CA ARG A 67 -7.17 -21.11 9.05
C ARG A 67 -8.08 -21.98 9.94
N GLU A 68 -9.29 -21.51 10.21
CA GLU A 68 -10.28 -22.27 10.98
C GLU A 68 -10.63 -23.58 10.25
N LEU A 69 -10.89 -23.51 8.94
CA LEU A 69 -11.17 -24.69 8.12
C LEU A 69 -9.99 -25.68 8.06
N GLN A 70 -8.75 -25.17 8.03
CA GLN A 70 -7.56 -26.01 8.13
C GLN A 70 -7.54 -26.79 9.44
N SER A 71 -7.71 -26.09 10.58
CA SER A 71 -7.76 -26.72 11.91
C SER A 71 -8.89 -27.75 12.02
N ASP A 72 -10.07 -27.45 11.46
CA ASP A 72 -11.20 -28.37 11.44
C ASP A 72 -10.89 -29.64 10.62
N LEU A 73 -10.25 -29.49 9.45
CA LEU A 73 -9.80 -30.62 8.64
C LEU A 73 -8.78 -31.48 9.40
N ASP A 74 -7.80 -30.86 10.06
CA ASP A 74 -6.81 -31.58 10.87
C ASP A 74 -7.47 -32.37 12.00
N HIS A 75 -8.46 -31.77 12.66
CA HIS A 75 -9.25 -32.45 13.68
C HIS A 75 -10.01 -33.67 13.12
N VAL A 76 -10.65 -33.52 11.95
CA VAL A 76 -11.35 -34.61 11.27
C VAL A 76 -10.37 -35.72 10.88
N PHE A 77 -9.21 -35.39 10.30
CA PHE A 77 -8.21 -36.38 9.93
C PHE A 77 -7.64 -37.12 11.14
N ARG A 78 -7.33 -36.42 12.25
CA ARG A 78 -6.90 -37.04 13.53
C ARG A 78 -7.96 -38.02 14.06
N LYS A 79 -9.25 -37.65 14.01
CA LYS A 79 -10.35 -38.56 14.39
C LYS A 79 -10.45 -39.78 13.49
N ILE A 80 -10.35 -39.61 12.16
CA ILE A 80 -10.36 -40.72 11.20
C ILE A 80 -9.19 -41.67 11.47
N ARG A 81 -7.97 -41.15 11.68
CA ARG A 81 -6.80 -41.96 12.03
C ARG A 81 -7.03 -42.76 13.33
N THR A 82 -7.57 -42.12 14.35
CA THR A 82 -7.91 -42.77 15.63
C THR A 82 -8.92 -43.92 15.45
N ILE A 83 -9.96 -43.72 14.63
CA ILE A 83 -10.98 -44.74 14.36
C ILE A 83 -10.37 -45.90 13.57
N LYS A 84 -9.58 -45.62 12.52
CA LYS A 84 -8.88 -46.64 11.73
C LYS A 84 -7.96 -47.51 12.60
N ALA A 85 -7.18 -46.89 13.49
CA ALA A 85 -6.32 -47.59 14.43
C ALA A 85 -7.10 -48.52 15.36
N LYS A 86 -8.25 -48.08 15.90
CA LYS A 86 -9.14 -48.92 16.73
C LYS A 86 -9.74 -50.11 15.98
N LEU A 87 -9.86 -50.01 14.66
CA LEU A 87 -10.42 -51.05 13.79
C LEU A 87 -9.34 -51.95 13.17
N ASN A 88 -8.05 -51.77 13.52
CA ASN A 88 -6.91 -52.48 12.90
C ASN A 88 -6.91 -52.41 11.36
N LEU A 89 -7.48 -51.34 10.78
CA LEU A 89 -7.32 -51.05 9.37
C LEU A 89 -5.86 -50.66 9.14
N PRO A 90 -5.19 -51.14 8.07
CA PRO A 90 -3.81 -50.76 7.80
C PRO A 90 -3.71 -49.24 7.72
N ASN A 91 -2.86 -48.65 8.57
CA ASN A 91 -2.42 -47.28 8.42
C ASN A 91 -1.63 -47.26 7.10
N VAL A 92 -2.24 -46.74 6.04
CA VAL A 92 -1.47 -46.30 4.88
C VAL A 92 -0.60 -45.19 5.42
N GLU A 93 0.70 -45.46 5.46
CA GLU A 93 1.76 -44.53 5.83
C GLU A 93 1.65 -43.32 4.90
N ASP A 94 1.00 -42.26 5.38
CA ASP A 94 1.23 -40.92 4.86
C ASP A 94 2.32 -40.35 5.77
N ASP A 95 3.56 -40.60 5.36
CA ASP A 95 4.72 -39.84 5.80
C ASP A 95 4.48 -38.34 5.52
N GLU A 96 5.02 -37.55 6.44
CA GLU A 96 5.20 -36.08 6.42
C GLU A 96 4.12 -35.22 7.10
N ASP A 97 4.64 -34.43 8.05
CA ASP A 97 4.07 -33.32 8.79
C ASP A 97 3.13 -33.68 9.96
N ASP A 98 3.76 -34.06 11.07
CA ASP A 98 3.32 -33.58 12.39
C ASP A 98 3.79 -32.12 12.51
N PRO A 99 2.95 -31.10 12.25
CA PRO A 99 3.34 -29.75 12.61
C PRO A 99 3.40 -29.74 14.14
N GLU A 100 4.61 -29.73 14.67
CA GLU A 100 4.85 -29.34 16.06
C GLU A 100 3.98 -28.10 16.34
N ASP A 101 3.22 -28.14 17.43
CA ASP A 101 2.42 -27.02 17.92
C ASP A 101 3.35 -25.80 18.07
N VAL A 102 3.48 -24.99 17.01
CA VAL A 102 4.14 -23.69 17.09
C VAL A 102 3.14 -22.79 17.80
N ASP A 103 3.30 -22.72 19.12
CA ASP A 103 2.79 -21.66 19.96
C ASP A 103 3.34 -20.32 19.43
N GLU A 104 2.71 -19.79 18.38
CA GLU A 104 2.87 -18.39 17.99
C GLU A 104 2.17 -17.55 19.05
N GLY A 105 2.90 -17.35 20.16
CA GLY A 105 2.52 -16.46 21.23
C GLY A 105 2.12 -15.10 20.68
N ASP A 106 1.06 -14.55 21.30
CA ASP A 106 0.53 -13.20 21.13
C ASP A 106 1.54 -12.23 20.48
N VAL A 107 1.30 -11.88 19.22
CA VAL A 107 1.88 -10.66 18.64
C VAL A 107 1.15 -9.50 19.31
N GLN A 108 1.61 -9.15 20.50
CA GLN A 108 1.18 -7.97 21.23
C GLN A 108 1.54 -6.76 20.36
N ALA A 109 0.51 -6.13 19.80
CA ALA A 109 0.61 -4.88 19.08
C ALA A 109 1.24 -3.83 20.01
N HIS A 110 2.54 -3.59 19.85
CA HIS A 110 3.17 -2.39 20.37
C HIS A 110 2.71 -1.21 19.51
N GLU A 111 1.62 -0.60 19.96
CA GLU A 111 1.31 0.79 19.69
C GLU A 111 2.34 1.65 20.46
N GLU A 112 3.36 2.15 19.75
CA GLU A 112 4.17 3.26 20.23
C GLU A 112 4.41 4.28 19.09
N VAL A 113 3.80 5.46 19.32
CA VAL A 113 4.13 6.83 18.88
C VAL A 113 3.89 7.22 17.42
#